data_AF-A0A7S1D0C3-F1
#
_entry.id   AF-A0A7S1D0C3-F1
#
_cell.length_a   1.000
_cell.length_b   1.000
_cell.length_c   1.000
_cell.angle_alpha   90.00
_cell.angle_beta   90.00
_cell.angle_gamma   90.00
#
_symmetry.space_group_name_H-M   'P 1'
#
loop_
_entity.id
_entity.type
_entity.pdbx_description
1 polymer ?
#
loop_
_entity_poly.entity_id
_entity_poly.type
_entity_poly.pdbx_seq_one_letter_code
_entity_poly.pdbx_strand_id
1 'polypeptide(L)'
;PDLANALYLTSLRDDAMGRFWVCPHSIRGESMEDIAEEINKFLDKEVEGVRVISPWMVKSLGLFTTHSAELKEMLPWWIHDYTVDDSEFCELFDVQPMTFEQSIKETVLSYKTIH
;
A
#
# COMPACT_ATOMS: atom_id res chain seq x y z
N PRO A 1 1.93 -10.69 1.47
CA PRO A 1 2.91 -11.79 1.61
C PRO A 1 4.33 -11.30 1.91
N ASP A 2 4.79 -10.30 1.14
CA ASP A 2 6.17 -9.77 1.22
C ASP A 2 6.57 -9.29 2.62
N LEU A 3 5.67 -8.62 3.35
CA LEU A 3 5.94 -8.22 4.74
C LEU A 3 6.25 -9.40 5.67
N ALA A 4 5.48 -10.48 5.57
CA ALA A 4 5.71 -11.67 6.39
C ALA A 4 7.04 -12.34 6.03
N ASN A 5 7.37 -12.39 4.73
CA ASN A 5 8.66 -12.90 4.27
C ASN A 5 9.81 -12.02 4.75
N ALA A 6 9.68 -10.70 4.70
CA ALA A 6 10.70 -9.76 5.17
C ALA A 6 10.96 -9.91 6.68
N LEU A 7 9.91 -10.08 7.49
CA LEU A 7 10.03 -10.36 8.92
C LEU A 7 10.72 -11.70 9.18
N TYR A 8 10.39 -12.74 8.41
CA TYR A 8 11.06 -14.03 8.51
C TYR A 8 12.56 -13.90 8.16
N LEU A 9 12.90 -13.28 7.04
CA LEU A 9 14.27 -13.14 6.56
C LEU A 9 15.14 -12.33 7.53
N THR A 10 14.63 -11.22 8.06
CA THR A 10 15.34 -10.42 9.06
C THR A 10 15.57 -11.17 10.37
N SER A 11 14.74 -12.15 10.71
CA SER A 11 14.95 -13.01 11.88
C SER A 11 16.07 -14.05 11.71
N LEU A 12 16.46 -14.36 10.46
CA LEU A 12 17.45 -15.40 10.16
C LEU A 12 18.89 -14.89 10.17
N ARG A 13 19.11 -13.56 10.17
CA ARG A 13 20.44 -12.98 10.01
C ARG A 13 20.79 -12.04 11.16
N ASP A 14 21.91 -12.29 11.81
CA ASP A 14 22.41 -11.44 12.89
C ASP A 14 22.80 -10.03 12.39
N ASP A 15 23.26 -9.90 11.14
CA ASP A 15 23.64 -8.62 10.52
C ASP A 15 22.44 -7.74 10.12
N ALA A 16 21.22 -8.27 10.25
CA ALA A 16 19.97 -7.54 10.09
C ALA A 16 19.52 -6.85 11.38
N MET A 17 20.03 -7.26 12.54
CA MET A 17 19.62 -6.73 13.84
C MET A 17 20.11 -5.29 14.04
N GLY A 18 19.27 -4.47 14.69
CA GLY A 18 19.60 -3.08 15.00
C GLY A 18 19.56 -2.13 13.80
N ARG A 19 19.05 -2.58 12.65
CA ARG A 19 18.88 -1.77 11.43
C ARG A 19 17.41 -1.46 11.17
N PHE A 20 17.17 -0.32 10.53
CA PHE A 20 15.87 0.01 9.98
C PHE A 20 15.78 -0.54 8.57
N TRP A 21 14.69 -1.22 8.25
CA TRP A 21 14.48 -1.88 6.97
C TRP A 21 13.21 -1.36 6.31
N VAL A 22 13.30 -1.01 5.04
CA VAL A 22 12.14 -0.79 4.19
C VAL A 22 11.72 -2.15 3.65
N CYS A 23 10.46 -2.52 3.86
CA CYS A 23 9.91 -3.75 3.33
C CYS A 23 9.91 -3.70 1.79
N PRO A 24 10.27 -4.80 1.11
CA PRO A 24 10.07 -4.92 -0.33
C PRO A 24 8.64 -4.55 -0.71
N HIS A 25 8.50 -3.65 -1.67
CA HIS A 25 7.22 -3.22 -2.20
C HIS A 25 7.31 -2.89 -3.68
N SER A 26 6.18 -3.02 -4.37
CA SER A 26 6.11 -2.95 -5.82
C SER A 26 5.80 -1.56 -6.36
N ILE A 27 5.39 -0.63 -5.49
CA ILE A 27 4.96 0.73 -5.86
C ILE A 27 6.20 1.57 -6.18
N ARG A 28 6.28 2.06 -7.41
CA ARG A 28 7.34 2.87 -8.00
C ARG A 28 6.73 4.03 -8.81
N GLY A 29 6.14 4.98 -8.11
CA GLY A 29 5.60 6.21 -8.71
C GLY A 29 4.18 6.09 -9.27
N GLU A 30 3.44 5.03 -8.94
CA GLU A 30 2.01 4.95 -9.25
C GLU A 30 1.23 5.99 -8.44
N SER A 31 0.30 6.68 -9.11
CA SER A 31 -0.63 7.59 -8.47
C SER A 31 -1.78 6.85 -7.76
N MET A 32 -2.51 7.56 -6.90
CA MET A 32 -3.71 7.00 -6.27
C MET A 32 -4.78 6.65 -7.31
N GLU A 33 -4.83 7.39 -8.41
CA GLU A 33 -5.67 7.11 -9.57
C GLU A 33 -5.26 5.79 -10.24
N ASP A 34 -3.96 5.57 -10.50
CA ASP A 34 -3.46 4.32 -11.09
C ASP A 34 -3.81 3.10 -10.21
N ILE A 35 -3.64 3.25 -8.89
CA ILE A 35 -4.00 2.21 -7.91
C ILE A 35 -5.51 1.92 -7.95
N ALA A 36 -6.35 2.95 -7.98
CA ALA A 36 -7.80 2.80 -8.04
C ALA A 36 -8.25 2.13 -9.36
N GLU A 37 -7.64 2.51 -10.48
CA GLU A 37 -7.90 1.89 -11.79
C GLU A 37 -7.49 0.42 -11.81
N GLU A 38 -6.33 0.08 -11.25
CA GLU A 38 -5.87 -1.31 -11.18
C GLU A 38 -6.78 -2.17 -10.30
N ILE A 39 -7.21 -1.65 -9.14
CA ILE A 39 -8.17 -2.34 -8.27
C ILE A 39 -9.48 -2.63 -9.02
N ASN A 40 -9.99 -1.66 -9.79
CA ASN A 40 -11.24 -1.81 -10.54
C ASN A 40 -11.20 -2.97 -11.55
N LYS A 41 -10.03 -3.28 -12.13
CA LYS A 41 -9.88 -4.42 -13.05
C LYS A 41 -10.16 -5.78 -12.38
N PHE A 42 -9.94 -5.87 -11.06
CA PHE A 42 -10.11 -7.11 -10.31
C PHE A 42 -11.43 -7.18 -9.52
N LEU A 43 -12.19 -6.09 -9.47
CA LEU A 43 -13.52 -6.05 -8.87
C LEU A 43 -14.58 -6.57 -9.85
N ASP A 44 -15.56 -7.33 -9.35
CA ASP A 44 -16.67 -7.86 -10.17
C ASP A 44 -17.76 -6.80 -10.46
N LYS A 45 -17.48 -5.53 -10.14
CA LYS A 45 -18.41 -4.42 -10.26
C LYS A 45 -17.74 -3.29 -11.02
N GLU A 46 -18.44 -2.75 -12.02
CA GLU A 46 -18.04 -1.51 -12.66
C GLU A 46 -18.16 -0.38 -11.65
N VAL A 47 -17.02 0.15 -11.20
CA VAL A 47 -16.99 1.36 -10.39
C VAL A 47 -17.06 2.55 -11.35
N GLU A 48 -18.18 3.28 -11.32
CA GLU A 48 -18.37 4.46 -12.17
C GLU A 48 -17.47 5.63 -11.73
N GLY A 49 -16.26 5.66 -12.29
CA GLY A 49 -15.34 6.80 -12.26
C GLY A 49 -14.68 7.07 -10.91
N VAL A 50 -13.36 7.28 -10.93
CA VAL A 50 -12.63 7.80 -9.77
C VAL A 50 -12.94 9.29 -9.62
N ARG A 51 -13.31 9.73 -8.42
CA ARG A 51 -13.56 11.15 -8.11
C ARG A 51 -12.65 11.63 -6.99
N VAL A 52 -12.06 12.79 -7.19
CA VAL A 52 -11.23 13.45 -6.17
C VAL A 52 -12.14 14.13 -5.14
N ILE A 53 -12.00 13.74 -3.87
CA ILE A 53 -12.66 14.39 -2.74
C ILE A 53 -11.72 15.49 -2.22
N SER A 54 -12.23 16.71 -2.06
CA SER A 54 -11.43 17.83 -1.54
C SER A 54 -11.04 17.61 -0.06
N PRO A 55 -9.89 18.13 0.39
CA PRO A 55 -9.45 18.00 1.78
C PRO A 55 -10.46 18.54 2.83
N TRP A 56 -11.22 19.59 2.48
CA TRP A 56 -12.22 20.16 3.39
C TRP A 56 -13.43 19.24 3.57
N MET A 57 -13.83 18.49 2.53
CA MET A 57 -14.90 17.50 2.62
C MET A 57 -14.46 16.32 3.50
N VAL A 58 -13.23 15.82 3.33
CA VAL A 58 -12.67 14.76 4.18
C VAL A 58 -12.60 15.20 5.64
N LYS A 59 -12.14 16.43 5.92
CA LYS A 59 -12.13 17.00 7.27
C LYS A 59 -13.53 17.09 7.90
N SER A 60 -14.55 17.33 7.09
CA SER A 60 -15.95 17.41 7.55
C SER A 60 -16.52 16.03 7.86
N LEU A 61 -16.16 15.00 7.08
CA LEU A 61 -16.56 13.61 7.33
C LEU A 61 -16.01 13.07 8.66
N GLY A 62 -14.80 13.50 9.04
CA GLY A 62 -14.18 13.15 10.33
C GLY A 62 -14.94 13.63 11.58
N LEU A 63 -15.97 14.47 11.43
CA LEU A 63 -16.84 14.87 12.55
C LEU A 63 -17.92 13.84 12.88
N PHE A 64 -18.19 12.89 11.96
CA PHE A 64 -19.30 11.95 12.08
C PHE A 64 -18.86 10.54 12.46
N THR A 65 -17.61 10.15 12.15
CA THR A 65 -17.05 8.85 12.55
C THR A 65 -15.55 8.96 12.84
N THR A 66 -15.07 8.15 13.78
CA THR A 66 -13.63 8.04 14.09
C THR A 66 -12.82 7.54 12.90
N HIS A 67 -13.37 6.59 12.14
CA HIS A 67 -12.73 6.07 10.93
C HIS A 67 -12.50 7.16 9.88
N SER A 68 -13.46 8.07 9.68
CA SER A 68 -13.28 9.21 8.79
C SER A 68 -12.30 10.27 9.33
N ALA A 69 -12.09 10.34 10.64
CA ALA A 69 -11.09 11.23 11.24
C ALA A 69 -9.66 10.76 10.95
N GLU A 70 -9.42 9.44 10.90
CA GLU A 70 -8.13 8.84 10.52
C GLU A 70 -7.74 9.19 9.08
N LEU A 71 -8.72 9.23 8.15
CA LEU A 71 -8.48 9.63 6.76
C LEU A 71 -7.85 11.03 6.64
N LYS A 72 -8.22 11.95 7.55
CA LYS A 72 -7.65 13.31 7.58
C LYS A 72 -6.15 13.29 7.91
N GLU A 73 -5.72 12.38 8.78
CA GLU A 73 -4.30 12.23 9.14
C GLU A 73 -3.48 11.62 8.00
N MET A 74 -4.15 10.87 7.12
CA MET A 74 -3.53 10.29 5.93
C MET A 74 -3.43 11.25 4.74
N LEU A 75 -4.29 12.28 4.65
CA LEU A 75 -4.33 13.25 3.55
C LEU A 75 -2.95 13.83 3.16
N PRO A 76 -2.07 14.26 4.09
CA PRO A 76 -0.77 14.80 3.71
C PRO A 76 0.08 13.79 2.94
N TRP A 77 -0.03 12.50 3.29
CA TRP A 77 0.72 11.42 2.65
C TRP A 77 0.20 11.05 1.26
N TRP A 78 -1.05 11.39 0.94
CA TRP A 78 -1.65 11.10 -0.37
C TRP A 78 -1.44 12.20 -1.40
N ILE A 79 -1.09 13.41 -0.96
CA ILE A 79 -0.85 14.57 -1.83
C ILE A 79 0.62 14.65 -2.27
N HIS A 80 1.51 13.94 -1.57
CA HIS A 80 2.94 13.89 -1.87
C HIS A 80 3.31 12.53 -2.44
N ASP A 81 4.18 12.52 -3.45
CA ASP A 81 4.79 11.29 -3.95
C ASP A 81 5.60 10.66 -2.81
N TYR A 82 5.15 9.50 -2.34
CA TYR A 82 5.78 8.74 -1.27
C TYR A 82 6.38 7.47 -1.85
N THR A 83 7.44 7.65 -2.63
CA THR A 83 8.29 6.54 -3.09
C THR A 83 9.38 6.29 -2.04
N VAL A 84 9.49 5.03 -1.59
CA VAL A 84 10.51 4.61 -0.64
C VAL A 84 11.46 3.63 -1.32
N ASP A 85 12.75 3.74 -1.05
CA ASP A 85 13.76 2.84 -1.61
C ASP A 85 13.89 1.57 -0.74
N ASP A 86 13.66 0.40 -1.35
CA ASP A 86 13.82 -0.92 -0.73
C ASP A 86 15.03 -1.71 -1.28
N SER A 87 15.86 -1.08 -2.13
CA SER A 87 17.00 -1.73 -2.80
C SER A 87 17.95 -2.40 -1.81
N GLU A 88 18.27 -1.71 -0.71
CA GLU A 88 19.14 -2.23 0.35
C GLU A 88 18.64 -3.55 0.93
N PHE A 89 17.32 -3.68 1.13
CA PHE A 89 16.72 -4.91 1.61
C PHE A 89 16.78 -6.00 0.55
N CYS A 90 16.33 -5.68 -0.66
CA CYS A 90 16.28 -6.61 -1.79
C CYS A 90 17.66 -7.19 -2.10
N GLU A 91 18.71 -6.36 -2.06
CA GLU A 91 20.10 -6.77 -2.27
C GLU A 91 20.65 -7.63 -1.12
N LEU A 92 20.42 -7.24 0.15
CA LEU A 92 20.97 -7.99 1.28
C LEU A 92 20.38 -9.41 1.39
N PHE A 93 19.08 -9.53 1.14
CA PHE A 93 18.33 -10.78 1.31
C PHE A 93 18.12 -11.56 0.01
N ASP A 94 18.62 -11.05 -1.12
CA ASP A 94 18.45 -11.63 -2.46
C ASP A 94 16.97 -11.94 -2.78
N VAL A 95 16.12 -10.95 -2.55
CA VAL A 95 14.68 -11.02 -2.81
C VAL A 95 14.24 -9.97 -3.79
N GLN A 96 13.12 -10.25 -4.47
CA GLN A 96 12.45 -9.29 -5.33
C GLN A 96 11.03 -9.07 -4.80
N PRO A 97 10.53 -7.83 -4.79
CA PRO A 97 9.14 -7.57 -4.41
C PRO A 97 8.20 -8.25 -5.39
N MET A 98 7.01 -8.62 -4.92
CA MET A 98 5.90 -9.02 -5.77
C MET A 98 5.62 -7.92 -6.82
N THR A 99 5.08 -8.26 -7.99
CA THR A 99 4.73 -7.21 -8.96
C THR A 99 3.52 -6.41 -8.49
N PHE A 100 3.37 -5.17 -8.97
CA PHE A 100 2.24 -4.31 -8.63
C PHE A 100 0.88 -4.93 -8.98
N GLU A 101 0.75 -5.50 -10.19
CA GLU A 101 -0.46 -6.20 -10.60
C GLU A 101 -0.79 -7.38 -9.67
N GLN A 102 0.22 -8.18 -9.31
CA GLN A 102 0.04 -9.34 -8.44
C GLN A 102 -0.38 -8.91 -7.03
N SER A 103 0.24 -7.85 -6.48
CA SER A 103 -0.05 -7.37 -5.13
C SER A 103 -1.48 -6.81 -5.03
N ILE A 104 -1.94 -6.06 -6.03
CA ILE A 104 -3.32 -5.59 -6.11
C ILE A 104 -4.29 -6.76 -6.27
N LYS A 105 -4.01 -7.70 -7.19
CA LYS A 105 -4.85 -8.88 -7.42
C LYS A 105 -5.05 -9.71 -6.15
N GLU A 106 -3.97 -10.06 -5.47
CA GLU A 106 -4.04 -10.85 -4.23
C GLU A 106 -4.80 -10.10 -3.12
N THR A 107 -4.60 -8.79 -3.02
CA THR A 107 -5.33 -7.95 -2.06
C THR A 107 -6.83 -7.99 -2.33
N VAL A 108 -7.26 -7.78 -3.58
CA VAL A 108 -8.68 -7.82 -3.96
C VAL A 108 -9.29 -9.21 -3.75
N LEU A 109 -8.54 -10.28 -4.08
CA LEU A 109 -9.00 -11.65 -3.84
C LEU A 109 -9.14 -11.96 -2.34
N SER A 110 -8.23 -11.47 -1.50
CA SER A 110 -8.33 -11.64 -0.04
C SER A 110 -9.58 -10.97 0.51
N TYR A 111 -9.94 -9.77 0.02
CA TYR A 111 -11.15 -9.05 0.40
C TYR A 111 -12.41 -9.85 0.05
N LYS A 112 -12.48 -10.43 -1.16
CA LYS A 112 -13.59 -11.29 -1.61
C LYS A 112 -13.72 -12.60 -0.82
N THR A 113 -12.66 -13.04 -0.15
CA THR A 113 -12.67 -14.28 0.63
C THR A 113 -13.14 -14.03 2.07
N ILE A 114 -12.87 -12.83 2.60
CA ILE A 114 -13.22 -12.43 3.97
C ILE A 114 -14.68 -11.94 4.07
N HIS A 115 -15.22 -11.37 2.99
CA HIS A 115 -16.58 -10.80 2.92
C HIS A 115 -17.46 -11.51 1.90
#